data_AF-A0A6H2BXJ0-F1
#
_entry.id   AF-A0A6H2BXJ0-F1
#
_cell.length_a   1.000
_cell.length_b   1.000
_cell.length_c   1.000
_cell.angle_alpha   90.00
_cell.angle_beta   90.00
_cell.angle_gamma   90.00
#
_symmetry.space_group_name_H-M   'P 1'
#
loop_
_entity.id
_entity.type
_entity.pdbx_description
1 polymer ?
#
loop_
_entity_poly.entity_id
_entity_poly.type
_entity_poly.pdbx_seq_one_letter_code
_entity_poly.pdbx_strand_id
1 'polypeptide(L)'
;MEKISWMRCDRHLIRDSDRLLKYIIIWLSVTFEPVQTFEKPVILSQIKETPELANIGLLKQPRLSVMPLTKAEFELIIKLAN
;
A
#
# COMPACT_ATOMS: atom_id res chain seq x y z
N MET A 1 8.82 -15.29 22.10
CA MET A 1 7.77 -14.43 21.52
C MET A 1 8.26 -13.00 21.61
N GLU A 2 9.09 -12.61 20.66
CA GLU A 2 9.81 -11.35 20.69
C GLU A 2 8.97 -10.22 20.10
N LYS A 3 9.02 -9.10 20.82
CA LYS A 3 8.33 -7.86 20.54
C LYS A 3 8.76 -7.30 19.19
N ILE A 4 7.84 -7.21 18.25
CA ILE A 4 8.01 -6.29 17.11
C ILE A 4 7.60 -4.90 17.61
N SER A 5 8.62 -4.13 18.00
CA SER A 5 8.49 -2.72 18.39
C SER A 5 8.32 -1.86 17.14
N TRP A 6 7.08 -1.69 16.67
CA TRP A 6 6.76 -0.61 15.75
C TRP A 6 6.53 0.69 16.54
N MET A 7 7.31 1.71 16.17
CA MET A 7 7.07 3.15 16.30
C MET A 7 6.05 3.57 17.36
N ARG A 8 6.55 4.13 18.48
CA ARG A 8 5.76 4.97 19.38
C ARG A 8 5.09 6.09 18.58
N CYS A 9 3.79 5.97 18.35
CA CYS A 9 2.94 7.13 18.21
C CYS A 9 2.52 7.49 19.63
N ASP A 10 3.32 8.35 20.31
CA ASP A 10 3.02 8.79 21.67
C ASP A 10 1.70 9.57 21.66
N ARG A 11 0.66 8.81 22.01
CA ARG A 11 -0.71 9.22 22.23
C ARG A 11 -0.75 10.10 23.48
N HIS A 12 -0.74 11.41 23.30
CA HIS A 12 -1.25 12.32 24.31
C HIS A 12 -2.22 13.33 23.70
N LEU A 13 -3.44 13.28 24.25
CA LEU A 13 -4.49 14.31 24.17
C LEU A 13 -5.28 14.40 22.85
N ILE A 14 -6.28 13.51 22.72
CA ILE A 14 -7.51 13.86 21.99
C ILE A 14 -8.57 14.09 23.07
N ARG A 15 -8.65 15.34 23.54
CA ARG A 15 -9.81 15.90 24.24
C ARG A 15 -9.60 17.41 24.32
N ASP A 16 -10.04 18.11 23.29
CA ASP A 16 -10.53 19.48 23.44
C ASP A 16 -11.44 19.80 22.25
N SER A 17 -12.72 19.98 22.55
CA SER A 17 -13.66 20.67 21.66
C SER A 17 -13.27 22.16 21.68
N ASP A 18 -13.40 22.83 20.55
CA ASP A 18 -13.10 24.25 20.35
C ASP A 18 -11.61 24.64 20.34
N ARG A 19 -10.94 24.37 19.22
CA ARG A 19 -9.93 25.30 18.69
C ARG A 19 -9.78 25.20 17.17
N LEU A 20 -10.28 26.24 16.51
CA LEU A 20 -10.12 26.50 15.08
C LEU A 20 -8.63 26.71 14.75
N LEU A 21 -8.00 25.69 14.17
CA LEU A 21 -7.09 25.71 13.01
C LEU A 21 -6.25 24.43 12.96
N LYS A 22 -6.63 23.55 12.03
CA LYS A 22 -5.72 22.96 11.04
C LYS A 22 -4.57 22.10 11.61
N TYR A 23 -4.93 20.95 12.20
CA TYR A 23 -3.99 19.84 12.26
C TYR A 23 -3.67 19.37 10.82
N ILE A 24 -2.49 19.74 10.31
CA ILE A 24 -1.95 19.13 9.10
C ILE A 24 -1.47 17.74 9.50
N ILE A 25 -2.22 16.72 9.08
CA ILE A 25 -1.80 15.33 9.21
C ILE A 25 -0.64 15.14 8.21
N ILE A 26 0.59 15.07 8.74
CA ILE A 26 1.81 14.94 7.93
C ILE A 26 2.00 13.49 7.46
N TRP A 27 1.57 12.54 8.29
CA TRP A 27 1.66 11.10 8.02
C TRP A 27 0.35 10.43 8.43
N LEU A 28 -0.17 9.59 7.53
CA LEU A 28 -1.35 8.77 7.75
C LEU A 28 -0.94 7.30 7.75
N SER A 29 -1.44 6.54 8.71
CA SER A 29 -1.27 5.08 8.77
C SER A 29 -2.63 4.40 8.55
N VAL A 30 -2.60 3.24 7.90
CA VAL A 30 -3.78 2.42 7.64
C VAL A 30 -3.50 0.98 8.08
N THR A 31 -4.52 0.31 8.62
CA THR A 31 -4.46 -1.10 9.01
C THR A 31 -5.14 -1.95 7.95
N PHE A 32 -4.52 -3.07 7.57
CA PHE A 32 -5.08 -4.05 6.64
C PHE A 32 -4.82 -5.47 7.16
N GLU A 33 -5.67 -6.40 6.73
CA GLU A 33 -5.58 -7.83 7.08
C GLU A 33 -5.27 -8.65 5.82
N PRO A 34 -4.50 -9.75 5.93
CA PRO A 34 -4.19 -10.60 4.80
C PRO A 34 -5.45 -11.34 4.32
N VAL A 35 -5.74 -11.29 3.02
CA VAL A 35 -6.91 -11.94 2.42
C VAL A 35 -6.57 -13.29 1.80
N GLN A 36 -5.49 -13.35 1.00
CA GLN A 36 -5.10 -14.55 0.26
C GLN A 36 -3.58 -14.59 0.06
N THR A 37 -3.02 -15.79 0.12
CA THR A 37 -1.62 -16.07 -0.26
C THR A 37 -1.60 -16.59 -1.70
N PHE A 38 -0.68 -16.08 -2.51
CA PHE A 38 -0.45 -16.58 -3.87
C PHE A 38 0.44 -17.82 -3.85
N GLU A 39 0.15 -18.78 -4.73
CA GLU A 39 0.96 -20.00 -4.87
C GLU A 39 2.34 -19.69 -5.45
N LYS A 40 2.40 -18.75 -6.40
CA LYS A 40 3.64 -18.32 -7.05
C LYS A 40 3.85 -16.82 -6.85
N PRO A 41 5.07 -16.39 -6.48
CA PRO A 41 5.38 -14.97 -6.43
C PRO A 41 5.38 -14.38 -7.84
N VAL A 42 4.68 -13.26 -8.03
CA VAL A 42 4.73 -12.50 -9.29
C VAL A 42 6.02 -11.68 -9.31
N ILE A 43 6.94 -12.02 -10.21
CA ILE A 43 8.23 -11.34 -10.32
C ILE A 43 8.13 -10.10 -11.20
N LEU A 44 9.01 -9.12 -10.94
CA LEU A 44 8.97 -7.83 -11.65
C LEU A 44 9.20 -7.97 -13.16
N SER A 45 9.95 -8.97 -13.63
CA SER A 45 10.14 -9.21 -15.07
C SER A 45 8.83 -9.60 -15.76
N GLN A 46 8.01 -10.46 -15.14
CA GLN A 46 6.69 -10.83 -15.67
C GLN A 46 5.77 -9.60 -15.81
N ILE A 47 5.79 -8.71 -14.81
CA ILE A 47 5.01 -7.47 -14.85
C ILE A 47 5.48 -6.56 -15.99
N LYS A 48 6.80 -6.47 -16.23
CA LYS A 48 7.37 -5.68 -17.33
C LYS A 48 7.10 -6.26 -18.71
N GLU A 49 7.00 -7.58 -18.83
CA GLU A 49 6.70 -8.28 -20.07
C GLU A 49 5.21 -8.20 -20.45
N THR A 50 4.34 -7.86 -19.49
CA THR A 50 2.88 -7.76 -19.68
C THR A 50 2.50 -6.37 -20.20
N PRO A 51 2.12 -6.20 -21.49
CA PRO A 51 1.89 -4.89 -22.09
C PRO A 51 0.75 -4.10 -21.42
N GLU A 52 -0.27 -4.79 -20.92
CA GLU A 52 -1.42 -4.19 -20.25
C GLU A 52 -1.04 -3.54 -18.91
N LEU A 53 0.05 -4.00 -18.29
CA LEU A 53 0.58 -3.45 -17.04
C LEU A 53 1.66 -2.39 -17.25
N ALA A 54 2.04 -2.09 -18.49
CA ALA A 54 3.13 -1.15 -18.78
C ALA A 54 2.90 0.27 -18.21
N ASN A 55 1.64 0.61 -17.94
CA ASN A 55 1.24 1.94 -17.51
C ASN A 55 1.07 2.12 -15.99
N ILE A 56 1.23 1.06 -15.18
CA ILE A 56 1.03 1.12 -13.73
C ILE A 56 2.08 2.02 -13.06
N GLY A 57 1.72 2.60 -11.91
CA GLY A 57 2.59 3.51 -11.14
C GLY A 57 3.94 2.89 -10.76
N LEU A 58 3.97 1.60 -10.48
CA LEU A 58 5.18 0.86 -10.06
C LEU A 58 6.30 0.91 -11.11
N LEU A 59 5.95 0.81 -12.41
CA LEU A 59 6.93 0.84 -13.49
C LEU A 59 7.34 2.26 -13.87
N LYS A 60 6.39 3.19 -13.81
CA LYS A 60 6.63 4.60 -14.18
C LYS A 60 7.37 5.39 -13.10
N GLN A 61 7.21 5.02 -11.82
CA GLN A 61 7.75 5.76 -10.69
C GLN A 61 8.51 4.81 -9.74
N PRO A 62 9.83 4.65 -9.92
CA PRO A 62 10.65 3.65 -9.19
C PRO A 62 10.67 3.77 -7.66
N ARG A 63 10.21 4.89 -7.11
CA ARG A 63 10.18 5.16 -5.65
C ARG A 63 8.76 5.37 -5.11
N LEU A 64 7.74 4.99 -5.87
CA LEU A 64 6.35 5.03 -5.43
C LEU A 64 6.00 3.72 -4.71
N SER A 65 5.64 3.81 -3.43
CA SER A 65 5.27 2.64 -2.60
C SER A 65 3.77 2.33 -2.60
N VAL A 66 2.93 3.35 -2.83
CA VAL A 66 1.47 3.22 -2.87
C VAL A 66 0.98 3.77 -4.19
N MET A 67 0.26 2.95 -4.95
CA MET A 67 -0.27 3.35 -6.25
C MET A 67 -1.73 2.91 -6.39
N PRO A 68 -2.54 3.67 -7.13
CA PRO A 68 -3.83 3.19 -7.58
C PRO A 68 -3.64 2.11 -8.65
N LEU A 69 -4.57 1.16 -8.71
CA LEU A 69 -4.71 0.18 -9.79
C LEU A 69 -6.16 0.18 -10.27
N THR A 70 -6.35 -0.02 -11.56
CA THR A 70 -7.66 -0.34 -12.11
C THR A 70 -8.04 -1.78 -11.78
N LYS A 71 -9.35 -2.07 -11.83
CA LYS A 71 -9.86 -3.43 -11.60
C LYS A 71 -9.26 -4.44 -12.58
N ALA A 72 -9.12 -4.06 -13.85
CA ALA A 72 -8.58 -4.93 -14.90
C ALA A 72 -7.10 -5.28 -14.65
N GLU A 73 -6.28 -4.30 -14.27
CA GLU A 73 -4.86 -4.53 -13.92
C GLU A 73 -4.74 -5.44 -12.69
N PHE A 74 -5.57 -5.22 -11.66
CA PHE A 74 -5.57 -6.06 -10.46
C PHE A 74 -5.94 -7.51 -10.75
N GLU A 75 -7.01 -7.74 -11.54
CA GLU A 75 -7.42 -9.09 -11.94
C GLU A 75 -6.36 -9.79 -12.80
N LEU A 76 -5.65 -9.05 -13.64
CA LEU A 76 -4.55 -9.60 -14.44
C LEU A 76 -3.37 -10.04 -13.56
N ILE A 77 -3.01 -9.24 -12.54
CA ILE A 77 -1.97 -9.60 -11.58
C ILE A 77 -2.36 -10.87 -10.80
N ILE A 78 -3.62 -10.99 -10.39
CA ILE A 78 -4.12 -12.22 -9.74
C ILE A 78 -3.97 -13.44 -10.66
N LYS A 79 -4.28 -13.29 -11.95
CA LYS A 79 -4.12 -14.38 -12.93
C LYS A 79 -2.66 -14.79 -13.14
N LEU A 80 -1.70 -13.88 -13.01
CA LEU A 80 -0.28 -14.21 -13.08
C LEU A 80 0.22 -14.97 -11.83
N ALA A 81 -0.48 -14.83 -10.72
CA ALA A 81 -0.08 -15.38 -9.42
C ALA A 81 -0.63 -16.81 -9.15
N ASN A 82 -1.67 -17.21 -9.89
CA ASN A 82 -2.26 -18.56 -9.87
C ASN A 82 -1.63 -19.43 -10.97
#